data_AF-A0A5C7C400-F1
#
_entry.id   AF-A0A5C7C400-F1
#
_cell.length_a   1.000
_cell.length_b   1.000
_cell.length_c   1.000
_cell.angle_alpha   90.00
_cell.angle_beta   90.00
_cell.angle_gamma   90.00
#
_symmetry.space_group_name_H-M   'P 1'
#
loop_
_entity.id
_entity.type
_entity.pdbx_description
1 polymer ?
#
loop_
_entity_poly.entity_id
_entity_poly.type
_entity_poly.pdbx_seq_one_letter_code
_entity_poly.pdbx_strand_id
1 'polypeptide(L)'
;MRTLTVVQGLEILASWLEDNVTCETELCFDNPEAGTDSAMLLPCVEAALAMIKHALNPAVTAGDGLLHLRAQGEANDYALLKDGDWFARVLMNGAMTHPQQEAFLQSFVTWWNNEQGGR
;
A
#
# COMPACT_ATOMS: atom_id res chain seq x y z
N MET A 1 -11.30 15.37 25.49
CA MET A 1 -10.13 14.61 24.96
C MET A 1 -10.00 14.92 23.49
N ARG A 2 -8.78 15.19 23.01
CA ARG A 2 -8.50 15.39 21.59
C ARG A 2 -8.26 14.01 20.97
N THR A 3 -9.04 13.64 19.95
CA THR A 3 -8.81 12.41 19.20
C THR A 3 -7.63 12.63 18.25
N LEU A 4 -6.62 11.76 18.35
CA LEU A 4 -5.49 11.76 17.41
C LEU A 4 -5.87 10.97 16.16
N THR A 5 -5.44 11.44 15.00
CA THR A 5 -5.47 10.61 13.78
C THR A 5 -4.37 9.55 13.86
N VAL A 6 -4.48 8.47 13.08
CA VAL A 6 -3.47 7.41 13.05
C VAL A 6 -2.10 7.95 12.64
N VAL A 7 -2.05 8.85 11.67
CA VAL A 7 -0.80 9.53 11.25
C VAL A 7 -0.19 10.31 12.41
N GLN A 8 -0.99 11.12 13.11
CA GLN A 8 -0.52 11.90 14.25
C GLN A 8 -0.02 11.01 15.39
N GLY A 9 -0.70 9.90 15.66
CA GLY A 9 -0.28 8.92 16.65
C GLY A 9 1.07 8.27 16.31
N LEU A 10 1.27 7.91 15.04
CA LEU A 10 2.52 7.33 14.56
C LEU A 10 3.68 8.34 14.52
N GLU A 11 3.42 9.60 14.17
CA GLU A 11 4.43 10.68 14.23
C GLU A 11 4.91 10.94 15.67
N ILE A 12 3.98 10.96 16.62
CA ILE A 12 4.30 11.10 18.04
C ILE A 12 5.11 9.89 18.54
N LEU A 13 4.69 8.67 18.16
CA LEU A 13 5.40 7.45 18.56
C LEU A 13 6.83 7.41 17.96
N ALA A 14 7.00 7.78 16.70
CA ALA A 14 8.31 7.84 16.06
C ALA A 14 9.24 8.84 16.77
N SER A 15 8.74 10.03 17.09
CA SER A 15 9.51 11.04 17.85
C SER A 15 9.95 10.50 19.21
N TRP A 16 9.05 9.86 19.96
CA TRP A 16 9.41 9.32 21.27
C TRP A 16 10.42 8.17 21.21
N LEU A 17 10.37 7.35 20.15
CA LEU A 17 11.35 6.30 19.93
C LEU A 17 12.72 6.88 19.54
N GLU A 18 12.75 7.91 18.70
CA GLU A 18 13.98 8.64 18.35
C GLU A 18 14.60 9.28 19.60
N ASP A 19 13.80 9.99 20.40
CA ASP A 19 14.27 10.62 21.64
C ASP A 19 14.77 9.58 22.67
N ASN A 20 14.20 8.36 22.65
CA ASN A 20 14.69 7.22 23.44
C ASN A 20 16.07 6.76 22.99
N VAL A 21 16.25 6.61 21.67
CA VAL A 21 17.52 6.17 21.07
C VAL A 21 18.63 7.20 21.31
N THR A 22 18.31 8.49 21.30
CA THR A 22 19.27 9.57 21.59
C THR A 22 19.46 9.82 23.09
N CYS A 23 18.78 9.08 23.96
CA CYS A 23 18.77 9.25 25.41
C CYS A 23 18.34 10.66 25.86
N GLU A 24 17.50 11.32 25.07
CA GLU A 24 16.99 12.68 25.35
C GLU A 24 15.76 12.66 26.29
N THR A 25 15.26 11.48 26.69
CA THR A 25 14.10 11.35 27.59
C THR A 25 14.26 10.26 28.65
N GLU A 26 13.43 10.34 29.69
CA GLU A 26 13.26 9.29 30.71
C GLU A 26 12.20 8.23 30.35
N LEU A 27 11.49 8.39 29.23
CA LEU A 27 10.59 7.34 28.72
C LEU A 27 11.45 6.16 28.25
N CYS A 28 11.00 4.92 28.46
CA CYS A 28 11.71 3.72 28.04
C CYS A 28 10.76 2.77 27.31
N PHE A 29 11.02 2.50 26.04
CA PHE A 29 10.26 1.52 25.24
C PHE A 29 10.98 0.17 25.10
N ASP A 30 12.18 0.06 25.65
CA ASP A 30 12.98 -1.14 25.56
C ASP A 30 12.41 -2.25 26.44
N ASN A 31 12.39 -3.47 25.90
CA ASN A 31 12.11 -4.68 26.64
C ASN A 31 13.27 -5.66 26.43
N PRO A 32 14.27 -5.67 27.35
CA PRO A 32 15.44 -6.52 27.22
C PRO A 32 15.10 -8.02 27.36
N GLU A 33 14.00 -8.38 28.06
CA GLU A 33 13.55 -9.77 28.16
C GLU A 33 13.03 -10.30 26.82
N ALA A 34 12.44 -9.43 26.00
CA ALA A 34 12.01 -9.75 24.64
C ALA A 34 13.07 -9.44 23.57
N GLY A 35 14.20 -8.84 23.95
CA GLY A 35 15.25 -8.40 23.02
C GLY A 35 14.80 -7.30 22.07
N THR A 36 13.77 -6.52 22.43
CA THR A 36 13.27 -5.41 21.62
C THR A 36 13.77 -4.11 22.21
N ASP A 37 14.42 -3.29 21.40
CA ASP A 37 14.81 -1.93 21.78
C ASP A 37 14.14 -0.89 20.86
N SER A 38 14.18 0.36 21.29
CA SER A 38 13.61 1.49 20.58
C SER A 38 14.26 1.68 19.21
N ALA A 39 15.55 1.32 19.08
CA ALA A 39 16.29 1.38 17.80
C ALA A 39 15.80 0.33 16.79
N MET A 40 15.31 -0.81 17.25
CA MET A 40 14.68 -1.85 16.43
C MET A 40 13.24 -1.51 16.07
N LEU A 41 12.51 -0.83 16.97
CA LEU A 41 11.11 -0.45 16.75
C LEU A 41 10.96 0.77 15.83
N LEU A 42 11.87 1.74 15.90
CA LEU A 42 11.79 2.98 15.12
C LEU A 42 11.62 2.73 13.60
N PRO A 43 12.45 1.89 12.93
CA PRO A 43 12.29 1.60 11.50
C PRO A 43 10.91 1.00 11.16
N CYS A 44 10.34 0.19 12.05
CA CYS A 44 9.02 -0.41 11.83
C CYS A 44 7.91 0.64 11.90
N VAL A 45 8.00 1.59 12.84
CA VAL A 45 7.04 2.68 12.99
C VAL A 45 7.14 3.67 11.82
N GLU A 46 8.34 4.00 11.37
CA GLU A 46 8.57 4.83 10.18
C GLU A 46 8.01 4.18 8.91
N ALA A 47 8.22 2.87 8.74
CA ALA A 47 7.65 2.12 7.63
C ALA A 47 6.11 2.13 7.65
N ALA A 48 5.49 1.90 8.82
CA ALA A 48 4.05 1.99 8.98
C ALA A 48 3.52 3.40 8.69
N LEU A 49 4.22 4.44 9.15
CA LEU A 49 3.89 5.84 8.87
C LEU A 49 3.95 6.13 7.37
N ALA A 50 5.01 5.68 6.68
CA ALA A 50 5.16 5.84 5.24
C ALA A 50 4.04 5.11 4.47
N MET A 51 3.70 3.89 4.86
CA MET A 51 2.59 3.13 4.27
C MET A 51 1.25 3.86 4.42
N ILE A 52 0.96 4.39 5.61
CA ILE A 52 -0.30 5.11 5.86
C ILE A 52 -0.31 6.46 5.15
N LYS A 53 0.80 7.20 5.14
CA LYS A 53 0.93 8.44 4.36
C LYS A 53 0.74 8.18 2.86
N HIS A 54 1.25 7.05 2.36
CA HIS A 54 1.03 6.62 0.97
C HIS A 54 -0.43 6.26 0.72
N ALA A 55 -1.07 5.48 1.60
CA ALA A 55 -2.47 5.09 1.46
C ALA A 55 -3.45 6.27 1.57
N LEU A 56 -3.08 7.29 2.36
CA LEU A 56 -3.85 8.54 2.54
C LEU A 56 -3.47 9.61 1.52
N ASN A 57 -2.46 9.39 0.67
CA ASN A 57 -2.10 10.33 -0.36
C ASN A 57 -3.20 10.33 -1.41
N PRO A 58 -3.89 11.46 -1.66
CA PRO A 58 -4.93 11.53 -2.67
C PRO A 58 -4.41 11.25 -4.08
N ALA A 59 -3.10 11.24 -4.37
CA ALA A 59 -2.60 10.74 -5.66
C ALA A 59 -2.65 9.19 -5.78
N VAL A 60 -2.73 8.48 -4.66
CA VAL A 60 -2.90 7.02 -4.57
C VAL A 60 -4.37 6.66 -4.38
N THR A 61 -5.15 7.52 -3.72
CA THR A 61 -6.59 7.33 -3.47
C THR A 61 -7.50 8.05 -4.49
N ALA A 62 -6.99 9.01 -5.26
CA ALA A 62 -7.69 9.67 -6.35
C ALA A 62 -6.91 9.49 -7.65
N GLY A 63 -7.43 8.62 -8.50
CA GLY A 63 -7.91 9.13 -9.77
C GLY A 63 -6.86 9.55 -10.79
N ASP A 64 -5.92 8.68 -11.16
CA ASP A 64 -5.25 8.86 -12.46
C ASP A 64 -6.07 8.24 -13.61
N GLY A 65 -7.29 7.77 -13.32
CA GLY A 65 -8.18 7.11 -14.29
C GLY A 65 -7.62 5.77 -14.77
N LEU A 66 -6.54 5.30 -14.15
CA LEU A 66 -5.78 4.14 -14.58
C LEU A 66 -6.56 2.88 -14.26
N LEU A 67 -6.62 2.04 -15.27
CA LEU A 67 -7.09 0.67 -15.15
C LEU A 67 -6.00 -0.16 -14.49
N HIS A 68 -6.39 -1.05 -13.58
CA HIS A 68 -5.52 -1.99 -12.89
C HIS A 68 -6.09 -3.40 -12.96
N LEU A 69 -5.22 -4.39 -13.09
CA LEU A 69 -5.56 -5.81 -13.08
C LEU A 69 -5.42 -6.39 -11.66
N ARG A 70 -6.45 -7.07 -11.17
CA ARG A 70 -6.41 -7.87 -9.95
C ARG A 70 -6.82 -9.31 -10.25
N ALA A 71 -5.89 -10.25 -10.03
CA ALA A 71 -6.22 -11.68 -10.01
C ALA A 71 -7.04 -12.01 -8.75
N GLN A 72 -8.14 -12.75 -8.90
CA GLN A 72 -9.00 -13.11 -7.75
C GLN A 72 -8.60 -14.43 -7.07
N GLY A 73 -7.42 -14.97 -7.39
CA GLY A 73 -6.96 -16.27 -6.88
C GLY A 73 -7.56 -17.48 -7.60
N GLU A 74 -8.58 -17.27 -8.43
CA GLU A 74 -9.16 -18.28 -9.33
C GLU A 74 -8.47 -18.28 -10.69
N ALA A 75 -8.19 -19.48 -11.17
CA ALA A 75 -7.46 -19.76 -12.39
C ALA A 75 -8.32 -19.50 -13.64
N ASN A 76 -8.51 -18.22 -14.00
CA ASN A 76 -9.20 -17.66 -15.21
C ASN A 76 -10.06 -16.42 -14.91
N ASP A 77 -10.16 -16.00 -13.64
CA ASP A 77 -11.06 -14.93 -13.21
C ASP A 77 -10.30 -13.69 -12.78
N TYR A 78 -10.53 -12.60 -13.50
CA TYR A 78 -9.80 -11.36 -13.35
C TYR A 78 -10.74 -10.18 -13.12
N ALA A 79 -10.45 -9.37 -12.11
CA ALA A 79 -11.10 -8.08 -11.92
C ALA A 79 -10.24 -6.97 -12.52
N LEU A 80 -10.89 -6.09 -13.26
CA LEU A 80 -10.34 -4.80 -13.67
C LEU A 80 -10.90 -3.74 -12.73
N LEU A 81 -10.02 -2.95 -12.16
CA LEU A 81 -10.35 -1.86 -11.26
C LEU A 81 -9.95 -0.54 -11.91
N LYS A 82 -10.78 0.49 -11.80
CA LYS A 82 -10.44 1.85 -12.20
C LYS A 82 -10.46 2.70 -10.95
N ASP A 83 -9.35 3.36 -10.63
CA ASP A 83 -9.23 4.19 -9.43
C ASP A 83 -9.56 3.44 -8.13
N GLY A 84 -9.32 2.12 -8.11
CA GLY A 84 -9.67 1.24 -6.99
C GLY A 84 -11.13 0.76 -6.97
N ASP A 85 -12.00 1.34 -7.81
CA ASP A 85 -13.39 0.94 -7.94
C ASP A 85 -13.59 -0.16 -8.98
N TRP A 86 -14.65 -0.96 -8.82
CA TRP A 86 -14.98 -2.03 -9.75
C TRP A 86 -15.28 -1.47 -11.14
N PHE A 87 -14.50 -1.87 -12.14
CA PHE A 87 -14.70 -1.48 -13.53
C PHE A 87 -15.31 -2.62 -14.36
N ALA A 88 -14.70 -3.80 -14.30
CA ALA A 88 -15.18 -4.97 -15.02
C ALA A 88 -14.66 -6.28 -14.42
N ARG A 89 -15.31 -7.39 -14.80
CA ARG A 89 -14.84 -8.76 -14.55
C ARG A 89 -14.62 -9.45 -15.88
N VAL A 90 -13.47 -10.10 -16.03
CA VAL A 90 -13.06 -10.81 -17.25
C VAL A 90 -12.82 -12.27 -16.91
N LEU A 91 -13.63 -13.14 -17.51
CA LEU A 91 -13.46 -14.59 -17.43
C LEU A 91 -12.73 -15.06 -18.70
N MET A 92 -11.54 -15.61 -18.54
CA MET A 92 -10.71 -16.07 -19.66
C MET A 92 -10.65 -17.60 -19.72
N ASN A 93 -11.47 -18.18 -20.59
CA ASN A 93 -11.45 -19.61 -20.88
C ASN A 93 -10.90 -19.88 -22.28
N GLY A 94 -10.27 -21.05 -22.48
CA GLY A 94 -9.83 -21.50 -23.80
C GLY A 94 -8.38 -22.01 -23.81
N ALA A 95 -7.71 -21.85 -24.95
CA ALA A 95 -6.38 -22.41 -25.19
C ALA A 95 -5.22 -21.64 -24.53
N MET A 96 -5.47 -20.43 -24.02
CA MET A 96 -4.42 -19.62 -23.38
C MET A 96 -4.13 -20.13 -21.97
N THR A 97 -2.85 -20.31 -21.66
CA THR A 97 -2.37 -20.60 -20.30
C THR A 97 -2.50 -19.38 -19.38
N HIS A 98 -2.50 -19.56 -18.05
CA HIS A 98 -2.59 -18.43 -17.10
C HIS A 98 -1.53 -17.34 -17.33
N PRO A 99 -0.24 -17.66 -17.57
CA PRO A 99 0.75 -16.62 -17.87
C PRO A 99 0.43 -15.84 -19.15
N GLN A 100 -0.12 -16.51 -20.17
CA GLN A 100 -0.53 -15.86 -21.42
C GLN A 100 -1.76 -14.97 -21.21
N GLN A 101 -2.72 -15.40 -20.39
CA GLN A 101 -3.90 -14.62 -20.02
C GLN A 101 -3.48 -13.35 -19.28
N GLU A 102 -2.60 -13.48 -18.28
CA GLU A 102 -2.09 -12.33 -17.52
C GLU A 102 -1.30 -11.36 -18.40
N ALA A 103 -0.39 -11.86 -19.24
CA ALA A 103 0.39 -11.02 -20.15
C ALA A 103 -0.52 -10.24 -21.14
N PHE A 104 -1.58 -10.89 -21.64
CA PHE A 104 -2.56 -10.24 -22.50
C PHE A 104 -3.32 -9.13 -21.76
N LEU A 105 -3.85 -9.43 -20.56
CA LEU A 105 -4.60 -8.45 -19.77
C LEU A 105 -3.73 -7.28 -19.30
N GLN A 106 -2.46 -7.53 -18.94
CA GLN A 106 -1.50 -6.48 -18.61
C GLN A 106 -1.22 -5.58 -19.83
N SER A 107 -1.08 -6.16 -21.01
CA SER A 107 -0.89 -5.40 -22.25
C SER A 107 -2.09 -4.53 -22.58
N PHE A 108 -3.31 -5.08 -22.42
CA PHE A 108 -4.56 -4.34 -22.58
C PHE A 108 -4.66 -3.15 -21.61
N VAL A 109 -4.39 -3.39 -20.32
CA VAL A 109 -4.40 -2.34 -19.29
C VAL A 109 -3.39 -1.24 -19.61
N THR A 110 -2.17 -1.61 -20.02
CA THR A 110 -1.12 -0.67 -20.39
C THR A 110 -1.54 0.18 -21.59
N TRP A 111 -2.08 -0.45 -22.63
CA TRP A 111 -2.58 0.24 -23.82
C TRP A 111 -3.71 1.21 -23.48
N TRP A 112 -4.72 0.76 -22.70
CA TRP A 112 -5.85 1.59 -22.30
C TRP A 112 -5.43 2.84 -21.55
N ASN A 113 -4.50 2.67 -20.60
CA ASN A 113 -3.95 3.76 -19.80
C ASN A 113 -3.18 4.77 -20.65
N ASN A 114 -2.44 4.31 -21.65
CA ASN A 114 -1.70 5.18 -22.57
C ASN A 114 -2.62 5.95 -23.53
N GLU A 115 -3.73 5.37 -23.99
CA GLU A 115 -4.66 6.06 -24.89
C GLU A 115 -5.51 7.13 -24.18
N GLN A 116 -5.86 6.90 -22.91
CA GLN A 116 -6.68 7.86 -22.14
C GLN A 116 -5.84 9.00 -21.53
N GLY A 117 -4.55 8.79 -21.27
CA GLY A 117 -3.63 9.84 -20.78
C GLY A 117 -3.16 10.84 -21.85
N GLY A 118 -3.60 10.68 -23.11
CA GLY A 118 -3.25 11.54 -24.25
C GLY A 118 -4.35 12.50 -24.71
N ARG A 119 -5.44 12.68 -23.95
CA ARG A 119 -6.55 13.59 -24.27
C ARG A 119 -6.74 14.67 -23.21
#